data_AF-A0A7L4N2L9-F1
#
_entry.id   AF-A0A7L4N2L9-F1
#
_cell.length_a   1.000
_cell.length_b   1.000
_cell.length_c   1.000
_cell.angle_alpha   90.00
_cell.angle_beta   90.00
_cell.angle_gamma   90.00
#
_symmetry.space_group_name_H-M   'P 1'
#
loop_
_entity.id
_entity.type
_entity.pdbx_description
1 polymer ?
#
loop_
_entity_poly.entity_id
_entity_poly.type
_entity_poly.pdbx_seq_one_letter_code
_entity_poly.pdbx_strand_id
1 'polypeptide(L)'
;MHSLTQEIRSFSRANLRKQCTRVTTLTGRRIIETWRGACLQVEEAEAAPGGSGYVQDLSADLQVGVVKPWLLLGSQDAAHDLETMKKYKVT
;
A
#
# COMPACT_ATOMS: atom_id res chain seq x y z
N MET A 1 42.89 10.59 -5.65
CA MET A 1 41.41 10.55 -5.72
C MET A 1 40.99 9.13 -5.44
N HIS A 2 40.19 8.89 -4.40
CA HIS A 2 39.55 7.59 -4.23
C HIS A 2 38.41 7.47 -5.25
N SER A 3 38.30 6.33 -5.91
CA SER A 3 37.18 6.06 -6.81
C SER A 3 35.95 5.71 -5.96
N LEU A 4 34.77 6.20 -6.33
CA LEU A 4 33.49 5.84 -5.70
C LEU A 4 33.35 4.31 -5.54
N THR A 5 33.84 3.54 -6.50
CA THR A 5 33.81 2.06 -6.45
C THR A 5 34.65 1.50 -5.30
N GLN A 6 35.80 2.12 -4.97
CA GLN A 6 36.63 1.71 -3.83
C GLN A 6 35.97 2.07 -2.50
N GLU A 7 35.32 3.24 -2.43
CA GLU A 7 34.56 3.66 -1.25
C GLU A 7 33.41 2.69 -0.98
N ILE A 8 32.62 2.33 -1.99
CA ILE A 8 31.52 1.36 -1.85
C ILE A 8 32.03 -0.02 -1.39
N ARG A 9 33.15 -0.51 -1.95
CA ARG A 9 33.71 -1.83 -1.60
C ARG A 9 34.31 -1.87 -0.19
N SER A 10 34.90 -0.77 0.26
CA SER A 10 35.53 -0.66 1.59
C SER A 10 34.54 -0.27 2.69
N PHE A 11 33.34 0.18 2.32
CA PHE A 11 32.34 0.64 3.26
C PHE A 11 31.79 -0.51 4.12
N SER A 12 31.94 -0.39 5.44
CA SER A 12 31.38 -1.34 6.40
C SER A 12 29.88 -1.11 6.58
N ARG A 13 29.08 -2.17 6.38
CA ARG A 13 27.64 -2.18 6.69
C ARG A 13 27.33 -1.85 8.16
N ALA A 14 28.30 -1.98 9.07
CA ALA A 14 28.14 -1.59 10.47
C ALA A 14 27.90 -0.07 10.62
N ASN A 15 28.44 0.73 9.70
CA ASN A 15 28.31 2.19 9.68
C ASN A 15 27.00 2.68 9.05
N LEU A 16 26.18 1.79 8.48
CA LEU A 16 24.83 2.16 8.03
C LEU A 16 23.97 2.47 9.26
N ARG A 17 23.22 3.58 9.17
CA ARG A 17 22.14 3.89 10.10
C ARG A 17 21.17 2.70 10.10
N LYS A 18 20.88 2.16 11.29
CA LYS A 18 19.91 1.08 11.43
C LYS A 18 18.54 1.61 11.04
N GLN A 19 17.89 0.93 10.09
CA GLN A 19 16.58 1.29 9.60
C GLN A 19 15.52 0.44 10.30
N CYS A 20 14.49 1.13 10.77
CA CYS A 20 13.26 0.58 11.31
C CYS A 20 12.12 1.19 10.50
N THR A 21 11.37 0.37 9.78
CA THR A 21 10.26 0.78 8.92
C THR A 21 8.95 0.39 9.57
N ARG A 22 8.04 1.35 9.75
CA ARG A 22 6.67 1.06 10.19
C ARG A 22 5.77 0.96 8.97
N VAL A 23 5.21 -0.22 8.75
CA VAL A 23 4.29 -0.50 7.64
C VAL A 23 2.88 -0.56 8.20
N THR A 24 1.94 0.16 7.56
CA THR A 24 0.50 0.04 7.84
C THR A 24 -0.15 -0.56 6.59
N THR A 25 -0.81 -1.70 6.74
CA THR A 25 -1.49 -2.39 5.64
C THR A 25 -2.79 -1.67 5.26
N LEU A 26 -3.39 -2.07 4.15
CA LEU A 26 -4.73 -1.60 3.75
C LEU A 26 -5.78 -1.88 4.83
N THR A 27 -5.67 -3.00 5.54
CA THR A 27 -6.57 -3.34 6.66
C THR A 27 -6.30 -2.54 7.94
N GLY A 28 -5.27 -1.69 7.95
CA GLY A 28 -4.85 -0.91 9.10
C GLY A 28 -4.00 -1.68 10.11
N ARG A 29 -3.63 -2.93 9.79
CA ARG A 29 -2.65 -3.70 10.57
C ARG A 29 -1.30 -3.01 10.50
N ARG A 30 -0.62 -2.89 11.64
CA ARG A 30 0.69 -2.25 11.71
C ARG A 30 1.76 -3.28 12.03
N ILE A 31 2.83 -3.25 11.24
CA ILE A 31 4.03 -4.04 11.51
C ILE A 31 5.25 -3.13 11.54
N ILE A 32 6.23 -3.51 12.34
CA ILE A 32 7.53 -2.87 12.41
C ILE A 32 8.56 -3.83 11.84
N GLU A 33 9.19 -3.40 10.76
CA GLU A 33 10.27 -4.09 10.07
C GLU A 33 11.60 -3.51 10.52
N THR A 34 12.40 -4.30 11.24
CA THR A 34 13.73 -3.91 11.70
C THR A 34 14.79 -4.74 11.02
N TRP A 35 15.72 -4.08 10.33
CA TRP A 35 16.88 -4.75 9.73
C TRP A 35 18.03 -4.86 10.74
N ARG A 36 18.35 -6.10 11.16
CA ARG A 36 19.56 -6.41 11.93
C ARG A 36 20.58 -7.11 11.03
N GLY A 37 21.41 -6.31 10.36
CA GLY A 37 22.36 -6.83 9.38
C GLY A 37 21.64 -7.34 8.15
N ALA A 38 21.81 -8.63 7.81
CA ALA A 38 21.11 -9.29 6.70
C ALA A 38 19.77 -9.94 7.10
N CYS A 39 19.42 -9.89 8.39
CA CYS A 39 18.18 -10.48 8.90
C CYS A 39 17.11 -9.41 9.07
N LEU A 40 15.94 -9.65 8.47
CA LEU A 40 14.73 -8.87 8.69
C LEU A 40 13.94 -9.47 9.85
N GLN A 41 13.66 -8.65 10.86
CA GLN A 41 12.73 -8.99 11.93
C GLN A 41 11.44 -8.20 11.74
N VAL A 42 10.30 -8.88 11.87
CA VAL A 42 8.97 -8.29 11.71
C VAL A 42 8.20 -8.50 12.99
N GLU A 43 7.76 -7.41 13.60
CA GLU A 43 6.96 -7.42 14.83
C GLU A 43 5.62 -6.75 14.56
N GLU A 44 4.55 -7.29 15.13
CA GLU A 44 3.23 -6.66 15.07
C GLU A 44 3.17 -5.51 16.09
N ALA A 45 2.79 -4.33 15.61
CA ALA A 45 2.67 -3.14 16.44
C ALA A 45 1.21 -2.89 16.80
N GLU A 46 0.99 -2.26 17.96
CA GLU A 46 -0.35 -1.85 18.37
C GLU A 46 -1.04 -1.00 17.29
N ALA A 47 -2.31 -1.32 17.05
CA ALA A 47 -3.14 -0.55 16.15
C ALA A 47 -3.20 0.91 16.64
N ALA A 48 -2.86 1.86 15.78
CA ALA A 48 -3.00 3.26 16.12
C ALA A 48 -4.50 3.63 16.21
N PRO A 49 -4.85 4.61 17.07
CA PRO A 49 -6.14 5.28 16.96
C PRO A 49 -6.20 5.94 15.58
N GLY A 50 -7.05 5.43 14.68
CA GLY A 50 -7.16 5.88 13.29
C GLY A 50 -6.97 4.81 12.20
N GLY A 51 -6.72 3.54 12.55
CA GLY A 51 -6.78 2.41 11.60
C GLY A 51 -5.85 2.56 10.39
N SER A 52 -6.39 2.41 9.18
CA SER A 52 -5.63 2.40 7.91
C SER A 52 -5.04 3.74 7.46
N GLY A 53 -5.23 4.82 8.21
CA GLY A 53 -4.77 6.17 7.81
C GLY A 53 -5.67 6.84 6.76
N TYR A 54 -6.83 6.25 6.48
CA TYR A 54 -7.90 6.79 5.66
C TYR A 54 -9.26 6.39 6.28
N VAL A 55 -10.33 7.07 5.87
CA VAL A 55 -11.68 6.67 6.25
C VAL A 55 -12.04 5.42 5.47
N GLN A 56 -12.15 4.29 6.17
CA GLN A 56 -12.57 3.04 5.56
C GLN A 56 -14.05 3.15 5.19
N ASP A 57 -14.36 2.99 3.91
CA ASP A 57 -15.72 2.72 3.48
C ASP A 57 -16.00 1.23 3.67
N LEU A 58 -16.98 0.91 4.50
CA LEU A 58 -17.39 -0.46 4.82
C LEU A 58 -18.70 -0.84 4.12
N SER A 59 -19.31 0.11 3.42
CA SER A 59 -20.52 -0.08 2.63
C SER A 59 -20.18 -0.06 1.15
N ALA A 60 -20.61 -1.10 0.42
CA ALA A 60 -20.45 -1.09 -1.02
C ALA A 60 -21.39 -0.05 -1.65
N ASP A 61 -20.87 0.81 -2.52
CA ASP A 61 -21.67 1.73 -3.33
C ASP A 61 -21.70 1.29 -4.80
N LEU A 62 -22.77 0.61 -5.21
CA LEU A 62 -22.92 0.10 -6.59
C LEU A 62 -23.63 1.08 -7.54
N GLN A 63 -23.63 2.38 -7.20
CA GLN A 63 -24.22 3.40 -8.05
C GLN A 63 -23.37 3.65 -9.30
N VAL A 64 -24.07 3.77 -10.44
CA VAL A 64 -23.46 4.11 -11.73
C VAL A 64 -24.25 5.24 -12.39
N GLY A 65 -23.58 6.35 -12.63
CA GLY A 65 -24.08 7.47 -13.41
C GLY A 65 -23.68 7.37 -14.88
N VAL A 66 -24.60 7.72 -15.78
CA VAL A 66 -24.32 7.80 -17.22
C VAL A 66 -23.97 9.25 -17.56
N VAL A 67 -22.71 9.52 -17.90
CA VAL A 67 -22.25 10.86 -18.29
C VAL A 67 -22.48 11.08 -19.78
N LYS A 68 -22.16 10.07 -20.60
CA LYS A 68 -22.47 9.98 -22.03
C LYS A 68 -22.88 8.54 -22.36
N PRO A 69 -23.51 8.27 -23.52
CA PRO A 69 -23.89 6.90 -23.88
C PRO A 69 -22.73 5.88 -23.87
N TRP A 70 -21.49 6.33 -23.98
CA TRP A 70 -20.27 5.52 -23.93
C TRP A 70 -19.34 5.87 -22.75
N LEU A 71 -19.79 6.71 -21.81
CA LEU A 71 -19.00 7.13 -20.65
C LEU A 71 -19.84 7.01 -19.37
N LEU A 72 -19.43 6.10 -18.52
CA LEU A 72 -20.02 5.83 -17.22
C LEU A 72 -19.12 6.37 -16.11
N LEU A 73 -19.72 6.80 -15.02
CA LEU A 73 -19.06 7.16 -13.77
C LEU A 73 -19.60 6.23 -12.68
N GLY A 74 -18.71 5.54 -11.97
CA GLY A 74 -19.06 4.65 -10.87
C GLY A 74 -17.90 4.54 -9.88
N SER A 75 -18.19 3.97 -8.71
CA SER A 75 -17.19 3.69 -7.68
C SER A 75 -16.28 2.52 -8.09
N GLN A 76 -15.25 2.25 -7.26
CA GLN A 76 -14.45 1.03 -7.38
C GLN A 76 -15.31 -0.23 -7.18
N ASP A 77 -16.31 -0.18 -6.29
CA ASP A 77 -17.18 -1.32 -5.99
C ASP A 77 -18.05 -1.68 -7.21
N ALA A 78 -18.60 -0.67 -7.89
CA ALA A 78 -19.36 -0.86 -9.13
C ALA A 78 -18.49 -1.48 -10.24
N ALA A 79 -17.20 -1.16 -10.28
CA ALA A 79 -16.24 -1.74 -11.22
C ALA A 79 -15.83 -3.17 -10.85
N HIS A 80 -15.83 -3.51 -9.55
CA HIS A 80 -15.54 -4.85 -9.05
C HIS A 80 -16.73 -5.80 -9.23
N ASP A 81 -17.96 -5.28 -9.18
CA ASP A 81 -19.18 -6.06 -9.32
C ASP A 81 -19.48 -6.42 -10.80
N LEU A 82 -19.28 -7.70 -11.14
CA LEU A 82 -19.46 -8.18 -12.51
C LEU A 82 -20.90 -8.06 -13.00
N GLU A 83 -21.89 -8.18 -12.12
CA GLU A 83 -23.30 -8.04 -12.49
C GLU A 83 -23.64 -6.61 -12.92
N THR A 84 -23.14 -5.62 -12.18
CA THR A 84 -23.22 -4.20 -12.52
C THR A 84 -22.54 -3.93 -13.87
N MET A 85 -21.32 -4.43 -14.07
CA MET A 85 -20.60 -4.24 -15.35
C MET A 85 -21.36 -4.83 -16.54
N LYS A 86 -21.96 -6.02 -16.38
CA LYS A 86 -22.82 -6.64 -17.40
C LYS A 86 -24.10 -5.84 -17.65
N LYS A 87 -24.78 -5.37 -16.60
CA LYS A 87 -25.99 -4.56 -16.69
C LYS A 87 -25.76 -3.31 -17.54
N TYR A 88 -24.61 -2.65 -17.37
CA TYR A 88 -24.23 -1.46 -18.14
C TYR A 88 -23.46 -1.75 -19.43
N LYS A 89 -23.27 -3.03 -19.77
CA LYS A 89 -22.60 -3.50 -21.00
C LYS A 89 -21.20 -2.90 -21.19
N VAL A 90 -20.44 -2.81 -20.11
CA VAL A 90 -19.03 -2.41 -20.18
C VAL A 90 -18.25 -3.54 -20.85
N THR A 91 -17.46 -3.21 -21.87
CA THR A 91 -16.69 -4.13 -22.71
C THR A 91 -15.19 -3.97 -22.50
#